data_AF-A0A2N7PLB4-F1
#
_entry.id   AF-A0A2N7PLB4-F1
#
_cell.length_a   1.000
_cell.length_b   1.000
_cell.length_c   1.000
_cell.angle_alpha   90.00
_cell.angle_beta   90.00
_cell.angle_gamma   90.00
#
_symmetry.space_group_name_H-M   'P 1'
#
loop_
_entity.id
_entity.type
_entity.pdbx_description
1 polymer ?
#
loop_
_entity_poly.entity_id
_entity_poly.type
_entity_poly.pdbx_seq_one_letter_code
_entity_poly.pdbx_strand_id
1 'polypeptide(L)'
;MKFIVSRTRVPLWSKGKPCDEAVEEELTPLDYRMVPSIQEAKKKIWFKEWWEGGVNHREENGMIVCEKKQKEKNWVIEINTHEDLIKFQEKYGEIMNLDSPPYKEVKKEIRILRAK
;
A
#
# COMPACT_ATOMS: atom_id res chain seq x y z
N MET A 1 12.30 -0.18 7.69
CA MET A 1 11.39 -0.60 6.60
C MET A 1 10.00 -0.04 6.89
N LYS A 2 9.29 0.41 5.85
CA LYS A 2 7.92 0.96 5.97
C LYS A 2 6.89 -0.14 5.75
N PHE A 3 5.84 -0.15 6.57
CA PHE A 3 4.74 -1.10 6.49
C PHE A 3 3.41 -0.36 6.51
N ILE A 4 2.47 -0.75 5.66
CA ILE A 4 1.06 -0.34 5.83
C ILE A 4 0.48 -1.15 6.97
N VAL A 5 -0.08 -0.48 7.97
CA VAL A 5 -0.65 -1.14 9.14
C VAL A 5 -2.18 -1.10 9.11
N SER A 6 -2.79 -2.23 9.42
CA SER A 6 -4.24 -2.37 9.58
C SER A 6 -4.56 -3.20 10.82
N ARG A 7 -5.79 -3.12 11.30
CA ARG A 7 -6.25 -3.90 12.45
C ARG A 7 -7.61 -4.47 12.17
N THR A 8 -7.80 -5.76 12.50
CA THR A 8 -9.06 -6.48 12.21
C THR A 8 -10.26 -5.86 12.92
N ARG A 9 -10.03 -5.27 14.10
CA ARG A 9 -11.05 -4.54 14.88
C ARG A 9 -10.49 -3.22 15.36
N VAL A 10 -10.98 -2.14 14.76
CA VAL A 10 -10.61 -0.78 15.15
C VAL A 10 -11.73 -0.23 16.04
N PRO A 11 -11.45 0.14 17.29
CA PRO A 11 -12.46 0.72 18.17
C PRO A 11 -13.03 2.03 17.60
N LEU A 12 -14.33 2.26 17.74
CA LEU A 12 -15.02 3.45 17.20
C LEU A 12 -14.38 4.78 17.62
N TRP A 13 -13.86 4.87 18.86
CA TRP A 13 -13.21 6.07 19.39
C TRP A 13 -11.83 6.38 18.77
N SER A 14 -11.24 5.45 18.03
CA SER A 14 -9.87 5.59 17.50
C SER A 14 -9.81 6.19 16.10
N LYS A 15 -10.95 6.65 15.55
CA LYS A 15 -11.05 7.28 14.21
C LYS A 15 -10.38 6.47 13.08
N GLY A 16 -10.37 5.13 13.19
CA GLY A 16 -9.74 4.27 12.19
C GLY A 16 -8.23 4.07 12.40
N LYS A 17 -7.59 4.68 13.41
CA LYS A 17 -6.17 4.49 13.71
C LYS A 17 -5.92 3.08 14.28
N PRO A 18 -5.04 2.27 13.65
CA PRO A 18 -4.87 0.85 14.04
C PRO A 18 -4.00 0.65 15.30
N CYS A 19 -2.99 1.50 15.50
CA CYS A 19 -2.07 1.47 16.65
C CYS A 19 -1.47 2.87 16.91
N ASP A 20 -0.80 3.04 18.05
CA ASP A 20 -0.32 4.36 18.51
C ASP A 20 0.81 4.92 17.61
N GLU A 21 1.70 4.06 17.15
CA GLU A 21 2.84 4.39 16.30
C GLU A 21 2.44 4.64 14.85
N ALA A 22 1.20 4.30 14.47
CA ALA A 22 0.71 4.54 13.12
C ALA A 22 0.67 6.04 12.81
N VAL A 23 1.26 6.42 11.69
CA VAL A 23 1.19 7.76 11.12
C VAL A 23 0.36 7.70 9.85
N GLU A 24 -0.50 8.69 9.63
CA GLU A 24 -1.24 8.81 8.38
C GLU A 24 -0.29 9.40 7.32
N GLU A 25 -0.08 8.66 6.24
CA GLU A 25 0.75 9.07 5.11
C GLU A 25 -0.04 8.92 3.81
N GLU A 26 0.16 9.87 2.89
CA GLU A 26 -0.44 9.83 1.57
C GLU A 26 0.45 9.00 0.63
N LEU A 27 0.06 7.74 0.41
CA LEU A 27 0.76 6.84 -0.50
C LEU A 27 0.19 6.93 -1.92
N THR A 28 1.06 6.75 -2.90
CA THR A 28 0.66 6.82 -4.31
C THR A 28 0.19 5.45 -4.78
N PRO A 29 -1.08 5.28 -5.19
CA PRO A 29 -1.53 4.03 -5.78
C PRO A 29 -0.94 3.87 -7.17
N LEU A 30 -0.54 2.64 -7.51
CA LEU A 30 -0.01 2.27 -8.82
C LEU A 30 -1.11 1.56 -9.63
N ASP A 31 -1.35 1.96 -10.87
CA ASP A 31 -2.30 1.28 -11.77
C ASP A 31 -1.54 0.45 -12.80
N TYR A 32 -1.51 -0.86 -12.58
CA TYR A 32 -0.90 -1.84 -13.47
C TYR A 32 -1.90 -2.33 -14.53
N ARG A 33 -1.43 -2.44 -15.78
CA ARG A 33 -2.19 -3.06 -16.88
C ARG A 33 -1.36 -4.13 -17.56
N MET A 34 -1.99 -5.29 -17.79
CA MET A 34 -1.40 -6.43 -18.50
C MET A 34 -1.30 -6.17 -20.01
N VAL A 35 -0.47 -5.21 -20.38
CA VAL A 35 -0.10 -4.91 -21.76
C VAL A 35 1.42 -4.71 -21.77
N PRO A 36 2.17 -5.34 -22.68
CA PRO A 36 3.62 -5.36 -22.57
C PRO A 36 4.29 -4.07 -23.06
N SER A 37 3.56 -3.18 -23.73
CA SER A 37 4.09 -1.89 -24.18
C SER A 37 3.03 -0.78 -24.18
N ILE A 38 3.48 0.46 -24.00
CA ILE A 38 2.63 1.66 -24.11
C ILE A 38 2.09 1.79 -25.54
N GLN A 39 2.86 1.37 -26.54
CA GLN A 39 2.44 1.42 -27.95
C GLN A 39 1.22 0.52 -28.21
N GLU A 40 1.18 -0.67 -27.62
CA GLU A 40 0.01 -1.54 -27.71
C GLU A 40 -1.14 -1.03 -26.85
N ALA A 41 -0.82 -0.41 -25.73
CA ALA A 41 -1.82 0.20 -24.86
C ALA A 41 -2.57 1.32 -25.58
N LYS A 42 -1.90 2.15 -26.39
CA LYS A 42 -2.53 3.22 -27.20
C LYS A 42 -3.71 2.75 -28.07
N LYS A 43 -3.77 1.47 -28.42
CA LYS A 43 -4.87 0.87 -29.21
C LYS A 43 -6.09 0.49 -28.36
N LYS A 44 -6.00 0.57 -27.04
CA LYS A 44 -7.05 0.16 -26.09
C LYS A 44 -7.95 1.34 -25.75
N ILE A 45 -9.25 1.06 -25.58
CA ILE A 45 -10.27 2.07 -25.29
C ILE A 45 -9.99 2.79 -23.96
N TRP A 46 -9.50 2.08 -22.95
CA TRP A 46 -9.19 2.62 -21.62
C TRP A 46 -7.89 3.45 -21.58
N PHE A 47 -7.08 3.45 -22.64
CA PHE A 47 -5.75 4.06 -22.60
C PHE A 47 -5.79 5.56 -22.36
N LYS A 48 -6.73 6.26 -23.00
CA LYS A 48 -6.85 7.71 -22.86
C LYS A 48 -7.15 8.10 -21.41
N GLU A 49 -8.13 7.45 -20.80
CA GLU A 49 -8.50 7.67 -19.40
C GLU A 49 -7.34 7.33 -18.45
N TRP A 50 -6.68 6.19 -18.67
CA TRP A 50 -5.53 5.77 -17.86
C TRP A 50 -4.35 6.75 -17.97
N TRP A 51 -4.05 7.21 -19.19
CA TRP A 51 -2.97 8.16 -19.47
C TRP A 51 -3.23 9.55 -18.89
N GLU A 52 -4.48 10.01 -18.93
CA GLU A 52 -4.89 11.30 -18.36
C GLU A 52 -5.03 11.24 -16.84
N GLY A 53 -5.46 10.10 -16.28
CA GLY A 53 -5.65 9.88 -14.85
C GLY A 53 -4.35 9.58 -14.07
N GLY A 54 -3.30 9.15 -14.77
CA GLY A 54 -2.00 8.79 -14.20
C GLY A 54 -0.89 9.83 -14.45
N VAL A 55 0.22 9.63 -13.75
CA VAL A 55 1.53 10.27 -13.98
C VAL A 55 2.62 9.19 -13.96
N ASN A 56 3.86 9.55 -14.34
CA ASN A 56 5.01 8.63 -14.30
C ASN A 56 4.77 7.27 -14.99
N HIS A 57 4.14 7.30 -16.16
CA HIS A 57 3.88 6.13 -17.00
C HIS A 57 5.18 5.45 -17.39
N ARG A 58 5.29 4.15 -17.12
CA ARG A 58 6.46 3.34 -17.42
C ARG A 58 6.08 1.91 -17.77
N GLU A 59 7.02 1.20 -18.38
CA GLU A 59 6.93 -0.23 -18.68
C GLU A 59 7.73 -0.99 -17.63
N GLU A 60 7.11 -1.96 -16.95
CA GLU A 60 7.70 -2.72 -15.86
C GLU A 60 7.24 -4.18 -15.93
N ASN A 61 8.18 -5.13 -16.00
CA ASN A 61 7.91 -6.58 -15.98
C ASN A 61 6.90 -7.06 -17.05
N GLY A 62 6.95 -6.52 -18.26
CA GLY A 62 6.01 -6.88 -19.33
C GLY A 62 4.58 -6.37 -19.10
N MET A 63 4.44 -5.37 -18.25
CA MET A 63 3.22 -4.63 -17.99
C MET A 63 3.49 -3.13 -18.13
N ILE A 64 2.44 -2.33 -18.26
CA ILE A 64 2.55 -0.89 -18.09
C ILE A 64 2.02 -0.51 -16.72
N VAL A 65 2.62 0.51 -16.12
CA VAL A 65 2.21 1.05 -14.82
C VAL A 65 2.24 2.57 -14.85
N CYS A 66 1.31 3.18 -14.13
CA CYS A 66 1.32 4.60 -13.83
C CYS A 66 1.02 4.84 -12.35
N GLU A 67 1.40 6.01 -11.88
CA GLU A 67 1.05 6.51 -10.56
C GLU A 67 -0.26 7.29 -10.66
N LYS A 68 -1.25 6.93 -9.86
CA LYS A 68 -2.50 7.70 -9.82
C LYS A 68 -2.25 9.07 -9.21
N LYS A 69 -2.84 10.11 -9.81
CA LYS A 69 -2.75 11.49 -9.31
C LYS A 69 -3.36 11.66 -7.92
N GLN A 70 -4.40 10.90 -7.63
CA GLN A 70 -5.06 10.90 -6.33
C GLN A 70 -4.28 9.98 -5.38
N LYS A 71 -3.68 10.58 -4.35
CA LYS A 71 -3.04 9.83 -3.27
C LYS A 71 -4.07 9.25 -2.33
N GLU A 72 -3.75 8.11 -1.75
CA GLU A 72 -4.59 7.44 -0.75
C GLU A 72 -3.95 7.57 0.63
N LYS A 73 -4.75 8.03 1.59
CA LYS A 73 -4.34 8.09 3.00
C LYS A 73 -4.26 6.68 3.56
N ASN A 74 -3.08 6.30 4.00
CA ASN A 74 -2.81 5.00 4.60
C ASN A 74 -2.15 5.19 5.96
N TRP A 75 -2.46 4.29 6.89
CA TRP A 75 -1.75 4.19 8.15
C TRP A 75 -0.46 3.41 7.93
N VAL A 76 0.67 4.01 8.26
CA VAL A 76 1.99 3.40 8.09
C VAL A 76 2.75 3.39 9.41
N ILE A 77 3.64 2.42 9.55
CA ILE A 77 4.64 2.36 10.60
C ILE A 77 6.01 2.11 9.99
N GLU A 78 7.04 2.62 10.66
CA GLU A 78 8.42 2.35 10.33
C GLU A 78 9.00 1.38 11.36
N ILE A 79 9.40 0.20 10.90
CA ILE A 79 10.06 -0.84 11.70
C ILE A 79 11.41 -1.10 11.05
N ASN A 80 12.49 -0.73 11.73
CA ASN A 80 13.83 -0.72 11.16
C ASN A 80 14.64 -1.96 11.54
N THR A 81 14.31 -2.61 12.65
CA THR A 81 15.00 -3.81 13.12
C THR A 81 14.04 -4.97 13.38
N HIS A 82 14.59 -6.19 13.45
CA HIS A 82 13.81 -7.36 13.86
C HIS A 82 13.35 -7.25 15.33
N GLU A 83 14.16 -6.66 16.19
CA GLU A 83 13.80 -6.39 17.59
C GLU A 83 12.59 -5.45 17.70
N ASP A 84 12.51 -4.43 16.85
CA ASP A 84 11.35 -3.53 16.79
C ASP A 84 10.08 -4.29 16.41
N LEU A 85 10.19 -5.26 15.49
CA LEU A 85 9.06 -6.11 15.10
C LEU A 85 8.60 -7.01 16.25
N ILE A 86 9.55 -7.59 17.00
CA ILE A 86 9.25 -8.40 18.19
C ILE A 86 8.55 -7.53 19.24
N LYS A 87 9.08 -6.35 19.57
CA LYS A 87 8.46 -5.41 20.52
C LYS A 87 7.07 -4.99 20.07
N PHE A 88 6.88 -4.77 18.77
CA PHE A 88 5.58 -4.45 18.19
C PHE A 88 4.57 -5.60 18.40
N GLN A 89 4.99 -6.84 18.16
CA GLN A 89 4.19 -8.03 18.40
C GLN A 89 3.90 -8.22 19.90
N GLU A 90 4.86 -7.99 20.79
CA GLU A 90 4.65 -8.07 22.24
C GLU A 90 3.62 -7.04 22.73
N LYS A 91 3.68 -5.81 22.19
CA LYS A 91 2.78 -4.71 22.54
C LYS A 91 1.35 -4.95 22.03
N TYR A 92 1.19 -5.37 20.78
CA TYR A 92 -0.12 -5.46 20.13
C TYR A 92 -0.69 -6.87 20.01
N GLY A 93 0.07 -7.89 20.42
CA GLY A 93 -0.34 -9.29 20.35
C GLY A 93 -0.10 -9.90 18.98
N GLU A 94 -1.06 -10.68 18.52
CA GLU A 94 -0.91 -11.44 17.28
C GLU A 94 -0.91 -10.52 16.05
N ILE A 95 0.17 -10.59 15.26
CA ILE A 95 0.33 -9.84 14.02
C ILE A 95 0.53 -10.79 12.84
N MET A 96 0.08 -10.37 11.66
CA MET A 96 0.29 -11.06 10.40
C MET A 96 1.06 -10.15 9.44
N ASN A 97 2.22 -10.62 8.98
CA ASN A 97 3.00 -9.96 7.94
C ASN A 97 2.51 -10.42 6.57
N LEU A 98 2.16 -9.47 5.71
CA LEU A 98 1.64 -9.70 4.38
C LEU A 98 2.48 -8.98 3.34
N ASP A 99 2.50 -9.51 2.13
CA ASP A 99 2.90 -8.75 0.96
C ASP A 99 1.76 -7.81 0.55
N SER A 100 2.11 -6.57 0.25
CA SER A 100 1.15 -5.64 -0.32
C SER A 100 0.80 -6.07 -1.75
N PRO A 101 -0.44 -5.79 -2.19
CA PRO A 101 -0.79 -5.93 -3.59
C PRO A 101 0.16 -5.10 -4.47
N PRO A 102 0.38 -5.51 -5.74
CA PRO A 102 1.37 -4.86 -6.61
C PRO A 102 1.06 -3.38 -6.87
N TYR A 103 -0.20 -2.98 -6.73
CA TYR A 103 -0.67 -1.61 -6.95
C TYR A 103 -0.41 -0.63 -5.79
N LYS A 104 0.43 -0.97 -4.80
CA LYS A 104 0.75 -0.09 -3.67
C LYS A 104 2.25 0.26 -3.65
N GLU A 105 2.54 1.51 -3.29
CA GLU A 105 3.91 2.03 -3.15
C GLU A 105 4.71 1.27 -2.07
N VAL A 106 4.08 1.01 -0.93
CA VAL A 106 4.67 0.20 0.14
C VAL A 106 4.40 -1.28 -0.16
N LYS A 107 5.44 -2.11 -0.12
CA LYS A 107 5.40 -3.52 -0.54
C LYS A 107 5.02 -4.51 0.56
N LYS A 108 4.93 -4.07 1.81
CA LYS A 108 4.65 -4.91 2.97
C LYS A 108 3.53 -4.32 3.81
N GLU A 109 2.68 -5.19 4.34
CA GLU A 109 1.62 -4.83 5.27
C GLU A 109 1.73 -5.62 6.57
N ILE A 110 1.30 -4.98 7.66
CA ILE A 110 1.14 -5.62 8.96
C ILE A 110 -0.33 -5.53 9.35
N ARG A 111 -0.93 -6.68 9.67
CA ARG A 111 -2.30 -6.75 10.20
C ARG A 111 -2.28 -7.21 11.65
N ILE A 112 -2.79 -6.37 12.55
CA ILE A 112 -2.99 -6.70 13.96
C ILE A 112 -4.30 -7.49 14.08
N LEU A 113 -4.20 -8.75 14.49
CA LEU A 113 -5.33 -9.69 14.52
C LEU A 113 -6.10 -9.63 15.83
N ARG A 114 -5.38 -9.65 16.96
CA ARG A 114 -5.98 -9.68 18.29
C ARG A 114 -5.14 -8.85 19.24
N ALA A 115 -5.67 -7.70 19.61
CA ALA A 115 -5.07 -6.92 20.68
C ALA A 115 -5.31 -7.60 22.02
N LYS A 116 -4.24 -7.70 22.80
CA LYS A 116 -4.32 -7.96 24.24
C LYS A 116 -5.04 -6.81 24.96
#